data_AF-A0A7W2LWJ2-F1
#
_entry.id   AF-A0A7W2LWJ2-F1
#
_cell.length_a   1.000
_cell.length_b   1.000
_cell.length_c   1.000
_cell.angle_alpha   90.00
_cell.angle_beta   90.00
_cell.angle_gamma   90.00
#
_symmetry.space_group_name_H-M   'P 1'
#
loop_
_entity.id
_entity.type
_entity.pdbx_description
1 polymer ?
#
loop_
_entity_poly.entity_id
_entity_poly.type
_entity_poly.pdbx_seq_one_letter_code
_entity_poly.pdbx_strand_id
1 'polypeptide(L)'
;MNRQDEVVKVPAYAIEALAAYVPLGDDSVGLMLLLLMKMDSNRVVRIDTDLLPRYFTIRRDRFDYALSGVIKNGWVHSVDQRALQSGFLSCVVHSAFVDSDFETLMAFFNPLLPNTCKRIEVPLSFE
;
A
#
# COMPACT_ATOMS: atom_id res chain seq x y z
N MET A 1 13.17 13.31 20.97
CA MET A 1 12.33 13.06 19.77
C MET A 1 12.85 13.96 18.66
N ASN A 2 13.67 13.42 17.76
CA ASN A 2 14.14 14.18 16.61
C ASN A 2 12.98 14.36 15.65
N ARG A 3 12.59 15.61 15.37
CA ARG A 3 11.52 16.00 14.43
C ARG A 3 11.85 15.71 12.95
N GLN A 4 12.83 14.86 12.70
CA GLN A 4 13.15 14.32 11.39
C GLN A 4 12.47 12.96 11.20
N ASP A 5 11.29 12.73 11.80
CA ASP A 5 10.44 11.63 11.37
C ASP A 5 10.09 11.89 9.90
N GLU A 6 10.81 11.16 9.07
CA GLU A 6 11.05 11.37 7.65
C GLU A 6 9.73 11.43 6.90
N VAL A 7 9.44 12.58 6.29
CA VAL A 7 8.44 12.64 5.23
C VAL A 7 8.91 11.69 4.12
N VAL A 8 8.32 10.51 4.05
CA VAL A 8 8.63 9.55 3.01
C VAL A 8 8.12 10.10 1.70
N LYS A 9 9.02 10.28 0.74
CA LYS A 9 8.63 10.68 -0.61
C LYS A 9 7.94 9.50 -1.26
N VAL A 10 6.62 9.62 -1.42
CA VAL A 10 5.86 8.69 -2.24
C VAL A 10 6.30 8.89 -3.70
N PRO A 11 6.78 7.84 -4.37
CA PRO A 11 7.19 7.96 -5.76
C PRO A 11 6.01 8.30 -6.67
N ALA A 12 6.25 9.15 -7.68
CA ALA A 12 5.19 9.57 -8.62
C ALA A 12 4.55 8.38 -9.34
N TYR A 13 5.36 7.38 -9.73
CA TYR A 13 4.87 6.17 -10.40
C TYR A 13 3.83 5.41 -9.56
N ALA A 14 3.93 5.45 -8.22
CA ALA A 14 3.00 4.73 -7.36
C ALA A 14 1.61 5.37 -7.39
N ILE A 15 1.56 6.71 -7.48
CA ILE A 15 0.33 7.47 -7.65
C ILE A 15 -0.25 7.23 -9.04
N GLU A 16 0.59 7.24 -10.09
CA GLU A 16 0.17 6.97 -11.47
C GLU A 16 -0.42 5.56 -11.63
N ALA A 17 0.24 4.55 -11.06
CA ALA A 17 -0.21 3.17 -11.12
C ALA A 17 -1.53 2.98 -10.35
N LEU A 18 -1.67 3.62 -9.17
CA LEU A 18 -2.94 3.65 -8.43
C LEU A 18 -4.05 4.36 -9.20
N ALA A 19 -3.74 5.47 -9.88
CA ALA A 19 -4.69 6.19 -10.72
C ALA A 19 -5.20 5.31 -11.88
N ALA A 20 -4.31 4.53 -12.50
CA ALA A 20 -4.70 3.56 -13.53
C ALA A 20 -5.61 2.44 -12.98
N TYR A 21 -5.52 2.14 -11.68
CA TYR A 21 -6.31 1.10 -11.01
C TYR A 21 -7.64 1.60 -10.42
N VAL A 22 -7.90 2.92 -10.40
CA VAL A 22 -9.15 3.52 -9.88
C VAL A 22 -10.43 2.85 -10.39
N PRO A 23 -10.56 2.51 -11.70
CA PRO A 23 -11.79 1.89 -12.21
C PRO A 23 -12.15 0.54 -11.56
N LEU A 24 -11.20 -0.11 -10.87
CA LEU A 24 -11.36 -1.45 -10.30
C LEU A 24 -11.59 -1.45 -8.78
N GLY A 25 -11.55 -0.29 -8.11
CA GLY A 25 -11.75 -0.20 -6.66
C GLY A 25 -11.43 1.18 -6.10
N ASP A 26 -12.34 2.13 -6.31
CA ASP A 26 -12.24 3.54 -5.91
C ASP A 26 -11.85 3.74 -4.44
N ASP A 27 -12.53 3.05 -3.52
CA ASP A 27 -12.28 3.18 -2.09
C ASP A 27 -10.94 2.56 -1.66
N SER A 28 -10.56 1.44 -2.26
CA SER A 28 -9.28 0.76 -1.97
C SER A 28 -8.11 1.60 -2.42
N VAL A 29 -8.22 2.24 -3.60
CA VAL A 29 -7.21 3.17 -4.11
C VAL A 29 -7.12 4.40 -3.20
N GLY A 30 -8.26 4.98 -2.81
CA GLY A 30 -8.30 6.09 -1.86
C GLY A 30 -7.62 5.73 -0.53
N LEU A 31 -7.93 4.57 0.03
CA LEU A 31 -7.30 4.07 1.24
C LEU A 31 -5.78 3.93 1.05
N MET A 32 -5.34 3.33 -0.05
CA MET A 32 -3.91 3.14 -0.31
C MET A 32 -3.15 4.47 -0.42
N LEU A 33 -3.72 5.47 -1.10
CA LEU A 33 -3.13 6.82 -1.17
C LEU A 33 -2.95 7.43 0.24
N LEU A 34 -3.94 7.27 1.12
CA LEU A 34 -3.83 7.74 2.50
C LEU A 34 -2.73 6.99 3.27
N LEU A 35 -2.62 5.67 3.10
CA LEU A 35 -1.56 4.89 3.72
C LEU A 35 -0.17 5.37 3.27
N LEU A 36 0.02 5.60 1.97
CA LEU A 36 1.28 6.13 1.42
C LEU A 36 1.63 7.51 1.98
N MET A 37 0.64 8.39 2.19
CA MET A 37 0.85 9.71 2.78
C MET A 37 1.13 9.68 4.29
N LYS A 38 0.78 8.58 4.98
CA LYS A 38 0.87 8.44 6.45
C LYS A 38 1.97 7.49 6.91
N MET A 39 2.63 6.79 5.99
CA MET A 39 3.68 5.85 6.36
C MET A 39 4.94 6.56 6.85
N ASP A 40 5.62 5.95 7.81
CA ASP A 40 6.97 6.32 8.21
C ASP A 40 8.03 5.68 7.30
N SER A 41 9.31 5.96 7.54
CA SER A 41 10.42 5.40 6.76
C SER A 41 10.56 3.88 6.85
N ASN A 42 9.91 3.23 7.82
CA ASN A 42 9.80 1.77 7.90
C ASN A 42 8.56 1.24 7.19
N ARG A 43 7.84 2.09 6.44
CA ARG A 43 6.57 1.81 5.76
C ARG A 43 5.43 1.46 6.73
N VAL A 44 5.58 1.77 8.01
CA VAL A 44 4.58 1.52 9.04
C VAL A 44 3.57 2.65 9.04
N VAL A 45 2.28 2.29 9.09
CA VAL A 45 1.17 3.24 9.18
C VAL A 45 0.37 2.94 10.44
N ARG A 46 -0.02 3.98 11.17
CA ARG A 46 -0.96 3.89 12.29
C ARG A 46 -2.02 4.99 12.18
N ILE A 47 -3.28 4.60 11.99
CA ILE A 47 -4.41 5.52 11.83
C ILE A 47 -5.60 5.05 12.66
N ASP A 48 -6.30 6.00 13.29
CA ASP A 48 -7.58 5.76 13.95
C ASP A 48 -8.67 5.43 12.92
N THR A 49 -9.29 4.26 13.05
CA THR A 49 -10.30 3.77 12.10
C THR A 49 -11.60 4.54 12.14
N ASP A 50 -11.93 5.24 13.23
CA ASP A 50 -13.15 6.05 13.29
C ASP A 50 -12.99 7.38 12.53
N LEU A 51 -11.75 7.80 12.26
CA LEU A 51 -11.44 8.97 11.43
C LEU A 51 -11.43 8.64 9.92
N LEU A 52 -11.16 7.38 9.56
CA LEU A 52 -11.00 6.97 8.17
C LEU A 52 -12.26 7.21 7.32
N PRO A 53 -13.48 6.77 7.72
CA PRO A 53 -14.70 7.08 6.96
C PRO A 53 -14.93 8.58 6.76
N ARG A 54 -14.52 9.40 7.73
CA ARG A 54 -14.66 10.87 7.65
C ARG A 54 -13.72 11.48 6.64
N TYR A 55 -12.48 11.01 6.55
CA TYR A 55 -11.53 11.49 5.53
C TYR A 55 -11.99 11.17 4.11
N PHE A 56 -12.60 10.00 3.91
CA PHE A 56 -13.09 9.57 2.61
C PHE A 56 -14.53 10.02 2.32
N THR A 57 -15.24 10.56 3.31
CA THR A 57 -16.68 10.86 3.21
C THR A 57 -17.49 9.64 2.75
N ILE A 58 -17.06 8.43 3.16
CA ILE A 58 -17.71 7.16 2.84
C ILE A 58 -18.36 6.56 4.09
N ARG A 59 -19.30 5.63 3.87
CA ARG A 59 -19.88 4.83 4.94
C ARG A 59 -18.89 3.81 5.48
N ARG A 60 -19.07 3.39 6.74
CA ARG A 60 -18.19 2.41 7.41
C ARG A 60 -18.13 1.05 6.68
N ASP A 61 -19.23 0.59 6.11
CA ASP A 61 -19.29 -0.66 5.34
C ASP A 61 -18.41 -0.61 4.07
N ARG A 62 -18.41 0.53 3.36
CA ARG A 62 -17.53 0.75 2.21
C ARG A 62 -16.06 0.77 2.62
N PHE A 63 -15.75 1.40 3.75
CA PHE A 63 -14.40 1.39 4.31
C PHE A 63 -13.95 -0.03 4.68
N ASP A 64 -14.79 -0.81 5.38
CA ASP A 64 -14.46 -2.18 5.76
C ASP A 64 -14.22 -3.07 4.53
N TYR A 65 -15.00 -2.86 3.46
CA TYR A 65 -14.79 -3.52 2.17
C TYR A 65 -13.45 -3.12 1.53
N ALA A 66 -13.14 -1.83 1.51
CA ALA A 66 -11.87 -1.31 0.97
C ALA A 66 -10.66 -1.85 1.75
N LEU A 67 -10.72 -1.83 3.08
CA LEU A 67 -9.68 -2.39 3.94
C LEU A 67 -9.51 -3.89 3.69
N SER A 68 -10.61 -4.64 3.57
CA SER A 68 -10.55 -6.05 3.20
C SER A 68 -9.90 -6.25 1.83
N GLY A 69 -10.20 -5.39 0.85
CA GLY A 69 -9.60 -5.40 -0.48
C GLY A 69 -8.10 -5.16 -0.46
N VAL A 70 -7.64 -4.10 0.21
CA VAL A 70 -6.21 -3.77 0.38
C VAL A 70 -5.44 -4.92 1.03
N ILE A 71 -6.03 -5.59 2.04
CA ILE A 71 -5.42 -6.76 2.69
C ILE A 71 -5.39 -7.97 1.74
N LYS A 72 -6.53 -8.31 1.13
CA LYS A 72 -6.65 -9.49 0.24
C LYS A 72 -5.76 -9.38 -1.00
N ASN A 73 -5.60 -8.17 -1.52
CA ASN A 73 -4.75 -7.91 -2.67
C ASN A 73 -3.25 -7.80 -2.29
N GLY A 74 -2.90 -7.93 -1.00
CA GLY A 74 -1.51 -7.90 -0.53
C GLY A 74 -0.86 -6.52 -0.58
N TRP A 75 -1.63 -5.45 -0.73
CA TRP A 75 -1.11 -4.07 -0.82
C TRP A 75 -0.49 -3.59 0.51
N VAL A 76 -0.89 -4.24 1.60
CA VAL A 76 -0.21 -4.18 2.90
C VAL A 76 0.42 -5.54 3.21
N HIS A 77 1.64 -5.52 3.73
CA HIS A 77 2.39 -6.73 4.08
C HIS A 77 1.88 -7.37 5.38
N SER A 78 1.44 -6.55 6.33
CA SER A 78 0.91 -7.02 7.62
C SER A 78 -0.10 -6.05 8.20
N VAL A 79 -1.00 -6.57 9.03
CA VAL A 79 -1.98 -5.81 9.81
C VAL A 79 -1.99 -6.34 11.24
N ASP A 80 -1.87 -5.46 12.22
CA ASP A 80 -2.05 -5.80 13.63
C ASP A 80 -3.54 -5.92 13.95
N GLN A 81 -4.01 -7.16 14.07
CA GLN A 81 -5.40 -7.48 14.37
C GLN A 81 -5.84 -6.99 15.76
N ARG A 82 -4.93 -6.92 16.74
CA ARG A 82 -5.26 -6.44 18.08
C ARG A 82 -5.46 -4.92 18.09
N ALA A 83 -4.62 -4.20 17.34
CA ALA A 83 -4.79 -2.77 17.13
C ALA A 83 -6.12 -2.49 16.42
N LEU A 84 -6.47 -3.29 15.40
CA LEU A 84 -7.72 -3.13 14.66
C LEU A 84 -8.95 -3.33 15.55
N GLN A 85 -8.95 -4.34 16.42
CA GLN A 85 -10.00 -4.55 17.42
C GLN A 85 -10.10 -3.39 18.43
N SER A 86 -9.00 -2.66 18.64
CA SER A 86 -8.94 -1.49 19.52
C SER A 86 -9.26 -0.17 18.79
N GLY A 87 -9.71 -0.23 17.53
CA GLY A 87 -10.08 0.94 16.74
C GLY A 87 -8.95 1.57 15.93
N PHE A 88 -7.80 0.92 15.77
CA PHE A 88 -6.65 1.45 15.02
C PHE A 88 -6.25 0.55 13.86
N LEU A 89 -6.11 1.11 12.66
CA LEU A 89 -5.41 0.47 11.57
C LEU A 89 -3.91 0.66 11.79
N SER A 90 -3.23 -0.43 12.16
CA SER A 90 -1.78 -0.48 12.27
C SER A 90 -1.27 -1.52 11.27
N CYS A 91 -0.59 -1.07 10.22
CA CYS A 91 -0.18 -1.93 9.11
C CYS A 91 1.19 -1.53 8.54
N VAL A 92 1.75 -2.40 7.70
CA VAL A 92 2.98 -2.13 6.93
C VAL A 92 2.63 -2.10 5.46
N VAL A 93 2.92 -1.00 4.77
CA VAL A 93 2.73 -0.86 3.32
C VAL A 93 3.69 -1.80 2.57
N HIS A 94 3.20 -2.46 1.53
CA HIS A 94 4.03 -3.33 0.70
C HIS A 94 5.14 -2.53 0.00
N SER A 95 6.37 -3.07 -0.02
CA SER A 95 7.55 -2.39 -0.58
C SER A 95 7.42 -2.00 -2.05
N ALA A 96 6.63 -2.75 -2.83
CA ALA A 96 6.42 -2.46 -4.25
C ALA A 96 5.93 -1.03 -4.53
N PHE A 97 5.18 -0.43 -3.60
CA PHE A 97 4.70 0.95 -3.76
C PHE A 97 5.79 2.01 -3.54
N VAL A 98 6.95 1.63 -3.01
CA VAL A 98 8.03 2.56 -2.62
C VAL A 98 9.33 2.26 -3.36
N ASP A 99 9.60 0.99 -3.62
CA ASP A 99 10.92 0.50 -4.02
C ASP A 99 10.96 -0.08 -5.45
N SER A 100 9.82 -0.23 -6.13
CA SER A 100 9.74 -0.84 -7.48
C SER A 100 9.64 0.18 -8.60
N ASP A 101 9.77 -0.26 -9.86
CA ASP A 101 9.39 0.56 -11.02
C ASP A 101 7.88 0.46 -11.33
N PHE A 102 7.43 1.29 -12.27
CA PHE A 102 6.03 1.35 -12.68
C PHE A 102 5.54 -0.01 -13.22
N GLU A 103 6.32 -0.64 -14.08
CA GLU A 103 5.96 -1.91 -14.72
C GLU A 103 5.81 -3.04 -13.68
N THR A 104 6.71 -3.12 -12.71
CA THR A 104 6.65 -4.09 -11.60
C THR A 104 5.41 -3.84 -10.74
N LEU A 105 5.10 -2.58 -10.42
CA LEU A 105 3.91 -2.25 -9.64
C LEU A 105 2.61 -2.54 -10.42
N MET A 106 2.58 -2.31 -11.73
CA MET A 106 1.45 -2.67 -12.58
C MET A 106 1.25 -4.17 -12.70
N ALA A 107 2.33 -4.95 -12.78
CA ALA A 107 2.28 -6.42 -12.71
C ALA A 107 1.79 -6.89 -11.34
N PHE A 108 2.19 -6.23 -10.26
CA PHE A 108 1.70 -6.51 -8.91
C PHE A 108 0.18 -6.31 -8.78
N PHE A 109 -0.40 -5.31 -9.45
CA PHE A 109 -1.85 -5.12 -9.50
C PHE A 109 -2.60 -6.17 -10.34
N ASN A 110 -1.93 -6.79 -11.31
CA ASN A 110 -2.55 -7.75 -12.22
C ASN A 110 -1.77 -9.07 -12.23
N PRO A 111 -2.12 -10.04 -11.36
CA PRO A 111 -1.41 -11.32 -11.27
C PRO A 111 -1.56 -12.20 -12.52
N LEU A 112 -2.36 -11.80 -13.51
CA LEU A 112 -2.50 -12.47 -14.81
C LEU A 112 -1.56 -11.89 -15.89
N LEU A 113 -0.92 -10.75 -15.63
CA LEU A 113 0.20 -10.31 -16.47
C LEU A 113 1.42 -11.14 -16.05
N PRO A 114 2.06 -11.88 -16.97
CA PRO A 114 3.24 -12.66 -16.63
C PRO A 114 4.28 -11.73 -16.02
N ASN A 115 4.72 -12.03 -14.78
CA ASN A 115 5.77 -11.29 -14.07
C ASN A 115 6.96 -11.07 -15.01
N THR A 116 7.05 -9.89 -15.63
CA THR A 116 8.16 -9.49 -16.49
C THR A 116 9.36 -9.01 -15.68
N CYS A 117 9.34 -9.18 -14.36
CA CYS A 117 10.55 -9.22 -13.54
C CYS A 117 11.42 -10.37 -14.05
N LYS A 118 12.26 -10.07 -15.04
CA LYS A 118 13.39 -10.91 -15.43
C LYS A 118 14.11 -11.25 -14.14
N ARG A 119 14.18 -12.54 -13.82
CA ARG A 119 15.20 -13.07 -12.93
C ARG A 119 16.52 -12.45 -13.38
N ILE A 120 17.12 -11.63 -12.53
CA ILE A 120 18.54 -11.35 -12.65
C ILE A 120 19.19 -12.68 -12.27
N GLU A 121 19.47 -13.50 -13.27
CA GLU A 121 20.42 -14.60 -13.13
C GLU A 121 21.76 -13.92 -12.88
N VAL A 122 22.14 -13.82 -11.61
CA VAL A 122 23.54 -13.54 -11.26
C VAL A 122 24.32 -14.74 -11.78
N PRO A 123 25.23 -14.56 -12.76
CA PRO A 123 26.12 -15.65 -13.12
C PRO A 123 27.01 -15.90 -11.90
N LEU A 124 26.80 -17.04 -11.25
CA LEU A 124 27.81 -17.59 -10.36
C LEU A 124 28.94 -18.09 -11.25
N SER A 125 29.86 -17.20 -11.56
CA SER A 125 31.18 -17.55 -12.06
C SER A 125 32.24 -16.92 -11.17
N PHE A 126 33.29 -17.73 -10.93
CA PHE A 126 34.56 -17.50 -10.23
C PHE A 126 34.48 -17.71 -8.70
N GLU A 127 35.15 -18.69 -8.08
CA GLU A 127 36.24 -19.62 -8.47
C GLU A 127 36.08 -20.97 -7.76
#